data_AF-A0A4S8JIQ6-F1
#
_entry.id   AF-A0A4S8JIQ6-F1
#
_cell.length_a   1.000
_cell.length_b   1.000
_cell.length_c   1.000
_cell.angle_alpha   90.00
_cell.angle_beta   90.00
_cell.angle_gamma   90.00
#
_symmetry.space_group_name_H-M   'P 1'
#
loop_
_entity.id
_entity.type
_entity.pdbx_description
1 polymer ?
#
loop_
_entity_poly.entity_id
_entity_poly.type
_entity_poly.pdbx_seq_one_letter_code
_entity_poly.pdbx_strand_id
1 'polypeptide(L)'
;MDHEKYDNVLEAFSLKNGLEILPFGDQTIIGERSIYLSGGQKQRIQIARALYHDDADICLFADPFSAVNAHTGSHLFKCMRDGRIAQAGRYNEKLNSGSEFMELVSAHKHTLEALRQN
;
A
#
# COMPACT_ATOMS: atom_id res chain seq x y z
N MET A 1 -3.00 -17.67 14.98
CA MET A 1 -2.60 -16.48 14.22
C MET A 1 -1.21 -16.76 13.71
N ASP A 2 -0.95 -16.55 12.43
CA ASP A 2 0.40 -16.68 11.89
C ASP A 2 1.20 -15.43 12.26
N HIS A 3 2.15 -15.60 13.19
CA HIS A 3 2.98 -14.52 13.71
C HIS A 3 4.02 -14.04 12.69
N GLU A 4 4.56 -14.93 11.87
CA GLU A 4 5.55 -14.58 10.86
C GLU A 4 4.89 -13.74 9.76
N LYS A 5 3.71 -14.17 9.30
CA LYS A 5 2.89 -13.39 8.36
C LYS A 5 2.49 -12.03 8.94
N TYR A 6 2.11 -12.00 10.22
CA TYR A 6 1.75 -10.75 10.89
C TYR A 6 2.92 -9.76 10.92
N ASP A 7 4.10 -10.20 11.34
CA ASP A 7 5.30 -9.38 11.39
C ASP A 7 5.73 -8.90 10.00
N ASN A 8 5.65 -9.77 8.99
CA ASN A 8 5.94 -9.44 7.60
C ASN A 8 5.00 -8.34 7.07
N VAL A 9 3.71 -8.41 7.40
CA VAL A 9 2.74 -7.38 7.02
C VAL A 9 3.00 -6.08 7.77
N LEU A 10 3.30 -6.12 9.07
CA LEU A 10 3.64 -4.90 9.82
C LEU A 10 4.88 -4.20 9.27
N GLU A 11 5.89 -4.96 8.86
CA GLU A 11 7.12 -4.47 8.25
C GLU A 11 6.83 -3.84 6.87
N ALA A 12 6.16 -4.58 5.99
CA ALA A 12 5.83 -4.14 4.63
C ALA A 12 4.98 -2.87 4.59
N PHE A 13 4.18 -2.62 5.63
CA PHE A 13 3.33 -1.45 5.75
C PHE A 13 3.88 -0.35 6.67
N SER A 14 5.12 -0.49 7.14
CA SER A 14 5.78 0.46 8.05
C SER A 14 4.87 0.80 9.25
N LEU A 15 4.26 -0.22 9.84
CA LEU A 15 3.31 -0.09 10.95
C LEU A 15 3.98 -0.27 12.31
N LYS A 16 5.11 -0.98 12.42
CA LYS A 16 5.81 -1.23 13.71
C LYS A 16 6.03 0.03 14.53
N ASN A 17 6.71 1.02 13.96
CA ASN A 17 6.96 2.31 14.64
C ASN A 17 5.65 3.03 15.04
N GLY A 18 4.59 2.83 14.26
CA GLY A 18 3.28 3.40 14.53
C GLY A 18 2.53 2.70 15.68
N LEU A 19 2.84 1.44 15.95
CA LEU A 19 2.29 0.67 17.07
C LEU A 19 3.08 0.92 18.35
N GLU A 20 4.41 1.03 18.28
CA GLU A 20 5.29 1.30 19.43
C GLU A 20 4.95 2.58 20.18
N ILE A 21 4.42 3.60 19.49
CA ILE A 21 3.99 4.85 20.10
C ILE A 21 2.63 4.75 20.82
N LEU A 22 1.90 3.65 20.65
CA LEU A 22 0.59 3.45 21.26
C LEU A 22 0.74 2.87 22.68
N PRO A 23 -0.14 3.24 23.63
CA PRO A 23 0.00 2.83 25.04
C PRO A 23 0.04 1.32 25.28
N PHE A 24 -0.60 0.53 24.40
CA PHE A 24 -0.66 -0.92 24.48
C PHE A 24 -0.18 -1.59 23.18
N GLY A 25 0.64 -0.90 22.39
CA GLY A 25 1.12 -1.45 21.13
C GLY A 25 -0.02 -1.79 20.16
N ASP A 26 0.07 -2.98 19.58
CA ASP A 26 -0.94 -3.61 18.72
C ASP A 26 -2.27 -3.93 19.44
N GLN A 27 -2.26 -4.04 20.76
CA GLN A 27 -3.46 -4.27 21.58
C GLN A 27 -4.22 -2.98 21.92
N THR A 28 -3.75 -1.83 21.43
CA THR A 28 -4.40 -0.55 21.70
C THR A 28 -5.79 -0.50 21.05
N ILE A 29 -6.82 -0.32 21.88
CA ILE A 29 -8.20 -0.16 21.41
C ILE A 29 -8.34 1.19 20.70
N ILE A 30 -8.58 1.13 19.39
CA ILE A 30 -8.87 2.31 18.58
C ILE A 30 -10.38 2.60 18.67
N GLY A 31 -10.74 3.64 19.42
CA GLY A 31 -12.13 4.09 19.50
C GLY A 31 -12.69 4.62 18.17
N GLU A 32 -13.98 4.93 18.17
CA GLU A 32 -14.82 5.20 16.98
C GLU A 32 -14.29 6.30 16.04
N ARG A 33 -13.49 7.24 16.54
CA ARG A 33 -12.91 8.35 15.75
C ARG A 33 -11.45 8.14 15.35
N SER A 34 -10.81 7.09 15.86
CA SER A 34 -9.40 6.78 15.61
C SER A 34 -8.49 8.01 15.74
N ILE A 35 -8.71 8.84 16.77
CA ILE A 35 -8.06 10.15 16.93
C ILE A 35 -6.54 10.04 17.11
N TYR A 36 -6.06 8.88 17.56
CA TYR A 36 -4.66 8.60 17.80
C TYR A 36 -3.91 8.13 16.54
N LEU A 37 -4.61 7.99 15.41
CA LEU A 37 -4.03 7.58 14.14
C LEU A 37 -4.12 8.73 13.12
N SER A 38 -2.98 9.04 12.50
CA SER A 38 -2.94 9.88 11.29
C SER A 38 -3.71 9.24 10.13
N GLY A 39 -4.14 10.04 9.16
CA GLY A 39 -4.79 9.53 7.94
C GLY A 39 -3.96 8.47 7.22
N GLY A 40 -2.66 8.70 7.09
CA GLY A 40 -1.74 7.72 6.49
C GLY A 40 -1.61 6.42 7.29
N GLN A 41 -1.66 6.44 8.62
CA GLN A 41 -1.67 5.22 9.43
C GLN A 41 -2.97 4.43 9.22
N LYS A 42 -4.12 5.12 9.20
CA LYS A 42 -5.42 4.47 8.93
C LYS A 42 -5.42 3.77 7.58
N GLN A 43 -4.93 4.43 6.54
CA GLN A 43 -4.81 3.85 5.19
C GLN A 43 -3.87 2.63 5.16
N ARG A 44 -2.69 2.72 5.78
CA ARG A 44 -1.75 1.59 5.83
C ARG A 44 -2.34 0.39 6.56
N ILE A 45 -3.06 0.60 7.66
CA ILE A 45 -3.77 -0.47 8.38
C ILE A 45 -4.85 -1.09 7.50
N GLN A 46 -5.62 -0.29 6.76
CA GLN A 46 -6.67 -0.80 5.86
C GLN A 46 -6.08 -1.70 4.77
N ILE A 47 -4.99 -1.28 4.13
CA ILE A 47 -4.36 -2.07 3.07
C ILE A 47 -3.70 -3.33 3.65
N ALA A 48 -3.01 -3.21 4.78
CA ALA A 48 -2.43 -4.34 5.50
C ALA A 48 -3.50 -5.38 5.87
N ARG A 49 -4.69 -4.94 6.33
CA ARG A 49 -5.82 -5.83 6.65
C ARG A 49 -6.35 -6.58 5.43
N ALA A 50 -6.45 -5.89 4.29
CA ALA A 50 -6.92 -6.51 3.06
C ALA A 50 -5.94 -7.60 2.59
N LEU A 51 -4.63 -7.34 2.65
CA LEU A 51 -3.60 -8.29 2.22
C LEU A 51 -3.30 -9.39 3.25
N TYR A 52 -3.64 -9.19 4.53
CA TYR A 52 -3.53 -10.24 5.53
C TYR A 52 -4.59 -11.34 5.33
N HIS A 53 -5.69 -11.06 4.63
CA HIS A 53 -6.75 -12.04 4.39
C HIS A 53 -6.35 -12.99 3.26
N ASP A 54 -6.17 -14.28 3.55
CA ASP A 54 -5.70 -15.29 2.57
C ASP A 54 -6.72 -15.61 1.47
N ASP A 55 -8.02 -15.40 1.72
CA ASP A 55 -9.09 -15.80 0.80
C ASP A 55 -9.43 -14.73 -0.26
N ALA A 56 -8.64 -13.66 -0.39
CA ALA A 56 -8.93 -12.58 -1.32
C ALA A 56 -8.13 -12.72 -2.62
N ASP A 57 -8.78 -13.18 -3.69
CA ASP A 57 -8.17 -13.27 -5.02
C ASP A 57 -7.86 -11.89 -5.64
N ILE A 58 -8.70 -10.89 -5.36
CA ILE A 58 -8.58 -9.53 -5.90
C ILE A 58 -8.96 -8.51 -4.82
N CYS A 59 -8.08 -7.53 -4.58
CA CYS A 59 -8.33 -6.39 -3.70
C CYS A 59 -8.44 -5.08 -4.50
N LEU A 60 -9.53 -4.34 -4.31
CA LEU A 60 -9.75 -3.03 -4.94
C LEU A 60 -9.62 -1.91 -3.90
N PHE A 61 -8.79 -0.91 -4.20
CA PHE A 61 -8.61 0.26 -3.35
C PHE A 61 -8.94 1.54 -4.11
N ALA A 62 -9.80 2.37 -3.54
CA ALA A 62 -9.99 3.74 -4.01
C ALA A 62 -8.91 4.63 -3.36
N ASP A 63 -8.03 5.22 -4.17
CA ASP A 63 -6.95 6.12 -3.76
C ASP A 63 -6.11 5.62 -2.55
N PRO A 64 -5.48 4.43 -2.63
CA PRO A 64 -4.80 3.79 -1.48
C PRO A 64 -3.67 4.61 -0.84
N PHE A 65 -3.17 5.62 -1.54
CA PHE A 65 -2.02 6.42 -1.11
C PHE A 65 -2.33 7.90 -0.88
N SER A 66 -3.60 8.32 -0.96
CA SER A 66 -3.97 9.74 -0.90
C SER A 66 -3.61 10.45 0.42
N ALA A 67 -3.60 9.73 1.54
CA ALA A 67 -3.19 10.26 2.84
C ALA A 67 -1.78 9.79 3.26
N VAL A 68 -1.03 9.19 2.33
CA VAL A 68 0.33 8.71 2.55
C VAL A 68 1.30 9.65 1.82
N ASN A 69 2.36 10.09 2.50
CA ASN A 69 3.37 10.93 1.87
C ASN A 69 4.12 10.18 0.76
N ALA A 70 4.77 10.91 -0.15
CA ALA A 70 5.43 10.32 -1.32
C ALA A 70 6.51 9.27 -0.98
N HIS A 71 7.26 9.46 0.11
CA HIS A 71 8.30 8.53 0.53
C HIS A 71 7.71 7.19 0.96
N THR A 72 6.73 7.22 1.87
CA THR A 72 6.02 6.03 2.34
C THR A 72 5.18 5.40 1.23
N GLY A 73 4.53 6.19 0.39
CA GLY A 73 3.75 5.70 -0.75
C GLY A 73 4.62 4.92 -1.74
N SER A 74 5.82 5.40 -2.04
CA SER A 74 6.78 4.66 -2.87
C SER A 74 7.18 3.33 -2.23
N HIS A 75 7.43 3.30 -0.91
CA HIS A 75 7.74 2.08 -0.19
C HIS A 75 6.61 1.03 -0.33
N LEU A 76 5.39 1.44 -0.01
CA LEU A 76 4.19 0.61 -0.06
C LEU A 76 3.89 0.08 -1.48
N PHE A 77 4.01 0.95 -2.50
CA PHE A 77 3.77 0.55 -3.88
C PHE A 77 4.68 -0.58 -4.32
N LYS A 78 5.95 -0.55 -3.88
CA LYS A 78 6.85 -1.65 -4.16
C LYS A 78 6.31 -2.95 -3.57
N CYS A 79 5.90 -2.93 -2.29
CA CYS A 79 5.48 -4.12 -1.52
C CYS A 79 4.31 -4.88 -2.17
N MET A 80 3.46 -4.19 -2.91
CA MET A 80 2.19 -4.73 -3.40
C MET A 80 2.27 -5.50 -4.72
N ARG A 81 3.39 -5.47 -5.46
CA ARG A 81 3.40 -6.08 -6.79
C ARG A 81 3.35 -7.62 -6.76
N ASP A 82 3.85 -8.27 -5.71
CA ASP A 82 3.89 -9.75 -5.63
C ASP A 82 3.82 -10.29 -4.17
N GLY A 83 3.20 -9.54 -3.24
CA GLY A 83 3.42 -9.73 -1.79
C GLY A 83 4.89 -9.50 -1.37
N ARG A 84 5.67 -8.93 -2.29
CA ARG A 84 7.10 -8.58 -2.18
C ARG A 84 7.33 -7.24 -2.84
N ILE A 85 8.30 -6.49 -2.28
CA ILE A 85 8.82 -5.26 -2.87
C ILE A 85 9.47 -5.57 -4.21
N ALA A 86 8.77 -5.27 -5.30
CA ALA A 86 9.23 -5.73 -6.60
C ALA A 86 9.97 -4.65 -7.42
N GLN A 87 9.63 -3.36 -7.31
CA GLN A 87 10.46 -2.29 -7.91
C GLN A 87 10.28 -0.87 -7.34
N ALA A 88 11.42 -0.17 -7.17
CA ALA A 88 11.57 1.07 -6.41
C ALA A 88 12.35 2.21 -7.09
N GLY A 89 11.87 3.47 -7.12
CA GLY A 89 12.66 4.61 -7.64
C GLY A 89 11.83 5.85 -8.03
N ARG A 90 12.45 6.88 -8.64
CA ARG A 90 11.72 8.06 -9.15
C ARG A 90 10.93 7.68 -10.41
N TYR A 91 9.78 8.34 -10.64
CA TYR A 91 8.87 8.02 -11.74
C TYR A 91 9.56 7.98 -13.12
N ASN A 92 10.33 9.02 -13.46
CA ASN A 92 11.02 9.11 -14.75
C ASN A 92 12.11 8.03 -14.93
N GLU A 93 12.74 7.61 -13.84
CA GLU A 93 13.73 6.53 -13.87
C GLU A 93 13.06 5.18 -14.10
N LYS A 94 11.84 4.98 -13.56
CA LYS A 94 11.08 3.74 -13.72
C LYS A 94 10.36 3.62 -15.04
N LEU A 95 9.79 4.71 -15.55
CA LEU A 95 9.13 4.73 -16.85
C LEU A 95 10.08 4.32 -17.98
N ASN A 96 11.36 4.69 -17.87
CA ASN A 96 12.39 4.37 -18.86
C ASN A 96 13.14 3.06 -18.56
N SER A 97 12.76 2.33 -17.50
CA SER A 97 13.48 1.12 -17.07
C SER A 97 13.05 -0.17 -17.76
N GLY A 98 12.07 -0.11 -18.68
CA GLY A 98 11.57 -1.28 -19.42
C GLY A 98 10.88 -2.33 -18.53
N SER A 99 10.36 -1.94 -17.37
CA SER A 99 9.72 -2.86 -16.43
C SER A 99 8.21 -2.98 -16.66
N GLU A 100 7.58 -3.96 -16.00
CA GLU A 100 6.12 -4.13 -15.95
C GLU A 100 5.36 -2.85 -15.55
N PHE A 101 6.00 -1.94 -14.81
CA PHE A 101 5.43 -0.63 -14.51
C PHE A 101 5.21 0.21 -15.79
N MET A 102 6.12 0.14 -16.74
CA MET A 102 5.97 0.81 -18.04
C MET A 102 4.82 0.20 -18.85
N GLU A 103 4.68 -1.12 -18.86
CA GLU A 103 3.59 -1.82 -19.55
C GLU A 103 2.23 -1.43 -18.97
N LEU A 104 2.11 -1.40 -17.63
CA LEU A 104 0.89 -0.96 -16.94
C LEU A 104 0.52 0.50 -17.30
N VAL A 105 1.50 1.40 -17.26
CA VAL A 105 1.29 2.83 -17.60
C VAL A 105 0.89 3.00 -19.07
N SER A 106 1.47 2.21 -19.98
CA SER A 106 1.09 2.21 -21.40
C SER A 106 -0.33 1.70 -21.63
N ALA A 107 -0.71 0.59 -21.00
CA ALA A 107 -2.06 0.03 -21.11
C ALA A 107 -3.14 1.02 -20.61
N HIS A 108 -2.85 1.72 -19.51
CA HIS A 108 -3.74 2.75 -18.98
C HIS A 108 -3.88 3.94 -19.94
N LYS A 109 -2.77 4.45 -20.50
CA LYS A 109 -2.80 5.53 -21.50
C LYS A 109 -3.62 5.14 -22.74
N HIS A 110 -3.40 3.94 -23.26
CA HIS A 110 -4.16 3.42 -24.39
C HIS A 110 -5.66 3.35 -24.09
N THR A 111 -6.03 2.90 -22.89
CA THR A 111 -7.43 2.84 -22.46
C THR A 111 -8.06 4.23 -22.38
N LEU A 112 -7.35 5.22 -21.83
CA LEU A 112 -7.82 6.60 -21.76
C LEU A 112 -7.94 7.26 -23.13
N GLU A 113 -7.07 6.92 -24.08
CA GLU A 113 -7.16 7.40 -25.46
C GLU A 113 -8.36 6.77 -26.18
N ALA A 114 -8.60 5.47 -26.00
CA ALA A 114 -9.76 4.79 -26.56
C ALA A 114 -11.08 5.35 -26.02
N LEU A 115 -11.13 5.70 -24.72
CA LEU A 115 -12.30 6.34 -24.11
C LEU A 115 -12.54 7.79 -24.57
N ARG A 116 -11.53 8.45 -25.17
CA ARG A 116 -11.64 9.80 -25.73
C ARG A 116 -12.09 9.83 -27.19
N GLN A 117 -12.09 8.68 -27.87
CA GLN A 117 -12.54 8.55 -29.26
C GLN A 117 -13.99 8.05 -29.40
N ASN A 118 -14.67 7.81 -28.27
CA ASN A 118 -16.12 7.60 -28.17
C ASN A 118 -16.80 8.81 -27.54
#